data_AF-A0A8X7N9G5-F1
#
_entry.id   AF-A0A8X7N9G5-F1
#
_cell.length_a   1.000
_cell.length_b   1.000
_cell.length_c   1.000
_cell.angle_alpha   90.00
_cell.angle_beta   90.00
_cell.angle_gamma   90.00
#
_symmetry.space_group_name_H-M   'P 1'
#
loop_
_entity.id
_entity.type
_entity.pdbx_description
1 polymer ?
#
loop_
_entity_poly.entity_id
_entity_poly.type
_entity_poly.pdbx_seq_one_letter_code
_entity_poly.pdbx_strand_id
1 'polypeptide(L)'
;MENGNSQSAGPSRGGSGSSTPRHLTTARPPHDDSIPPPHIAELLTDAHCHPTDDPRLRSASTSIEHVYQALRQHPLGAICIMSSSVDDQQLVRAIATKSQQDSGSGNEEGSKKTNIVPAFGHHPWFVHQISLEDPPLSKKEHYLTLFTKTSDEDDQHHHTPLAHAKHSPKADQQQQQQSAPSSSTDTSRTKELLELIEYLPEPIALSQVLKTLRADLESFPNAMLGEVGLDRSFRLPWPLQARAARAAASFEQSNGSSKPMQISTGRASKLAWTLSSFTTPLSHQLAVLQAQVCLAIDLRRSVSLHSVKAHGATSDFFMHMTRIRPRGWGVGFSDIKIDLHSCTISAPGIIQIQKTHQNVFVSFSTTINTRQKALQEQIRACDPRRLLAESDFNSALPSRPSTYSSAHGEHEEGCSHGFGEDGGDHQQQQNDVEGGPPTLQTYPLARRTWAIVQCMADVLDVRQGVGPGSGTQYGKLGKDRKRNKAAAAAAAAAAAALDTSEQEGNLHEAGCPDGTSRSQKEREERQVALVHLLANNWSRFLANQTPGAKDDGNGSGHSSDDETDSDDEWDPEARQAALQQRHRQPI
;
A
#
# COMPACT_ATOMS: atom_id res chain seq x y z
N MET A 1 -72.28 29.34 -15.13
CA MET A 1 -73.18 28.53 -15.97
C MET A 1 -72.50 27.17 -16.10
N GLU A 2 -72.73 26.22 -15.19
CA GLU A 2 -73.91 25.30 -15.20
C GLU A 2 -73.92 24.47 -16.50
N ASN A 3 -73.92 23.13 -16.54
CA ASN A 3 -74.35 22.04 -15.64
C ASN A 3 -73.51 20.78 -15.99
N GLY A 4 -73.17 19.82 -15.11
CA GLY A 4 -74.07 18.91 -14.37
C GLY A 4 -74.49 17.73 -15.27
N ASN A 5 -74.56 16.46 -14.89
CA ASN A 5 -74.33 15.68 -13.68
C ASN A 5 -74.56 14.20 -14.07
N SER A 6 -73.84 13.23 -13.50
CA SER A 6 -74.46 11.97 -12.99
C SER A 6 -73.40 11.03 -12.39
N GLN A 7 -73.69 10.66 -11.15
CA GLN A 7 -72.98 9.72 -10.29
C GLN A 7 -73.50 8.29 -10.49
N SER A 8 -72.68 7.27 -10.24
CA SER A 8 -73.06 6.20 -9.29
C SER A 8 -71.86 5.33 -8.85
N ALA A 9 -71.69 5.29 -7.52
CA ALA A 9 -71.28 4.23 -6.58
C ALA A 9 -70.12 3.24 -6.87
N GLY A 10 -69.22 3.11 -5.87
CA GLY A 10 -68.13 2.11 -5.75
C GLY A 10 -68.58 0.67 -5.39
N PRO A 11 -67.69 -0.23 -4.93
CA PRO A 11 -66.86 0.00 -3.75
C PRO A 11 -65.37 -0.44 -3.83
N SER A 12 -64.71 -0.12 -2.71
CA SER A 12 -63.34 -0.21 -2.22
C SER A 12 -62.57 -1.54 -2.22
N ARG A 13 -61.23 -1.34 -2.27
CA ARG A 13 -60.13 -2.00 -1.52
C ARG A 13 -59.56 -3.34 -2.01
N GLY A 14 -58.27 -3.27 -2.39
CA GLY A 14 -57.30 -4.36 -2.29
C GLY A 14 -55.89 -3.77 -2.42
N GLY A 15 -55.11 -3.78 -1.33
CA GLY A 15 -53.83 -3.08 -1.22
C GLY A 15 -52.72 -3.67 -2.10
N SER A 16 -51.96 -2.79 -2.76
CA SER A 16 -50.73 -3.17 -3.47
C SER A 16 -49.57 -3.28 -2.47
N GLY A 17 -49.18 -4.51 -2.15
CA GLY A 17 -47.91 -4.81 -1.49
C GLY A 17 -46.76 -4.37 -2.38
N SER A 18 -45.97 -3.42 -1.88
CA SER A 18 -44.66 -3.03 -2.40
C SER A 18 -43.68 -4.18 -2.20
N SER A 19 -43.38 -4.92 -3.28
CA SER A 19 -42.30 -5.90 -3.31
C SER A 19 -40.98 -5.20 -3.57
N THR A 20 -40.19 -5.03 -2.52
CA THR A 20 -38.79 -4.64 -2.59
C THR A 20 -37.97 -5.69 -3.35
N PRO A 21 -37.12 -5.31 -4.32
CA PRO A 21 -36.26 -6.26 -4.99
C PRO A 21 -35.17 -6.73 -4.02
N ARG A 22 -35.13 -8.04 -3.76
CA ARG A 22 -34.07 -8.69 -2.98
C ARG A 22 -32.72 -8.39 -3.63
N HIS A 23 -31.88 -7.66 -2.91
CA HIS A 23 -30.47 -7.53 -3.19
C HIS A 23 -29.84 -8.94 -3.21
N LEU A 24 -29.44 -9.41 -4.39
CA LEU A 24 -28.48 -10.50 -4.52
C LEU A 24 -27.14 -9.99 -4.00
N THR A 25 -26.90 -10.24 -2.71
CA THR A 25 -25.58 -10.11 -2.10
C THR A 25 -24.66 -11.10 -2.82
N THR A 26 -23.65 -10.58 -3.51
CA THR A 26 -22.53 -11.40 -4.00
C THR A 26 -21.83 -11.95 -2.77
N ALA A 27 -22.12 -13.21 -2.43
CA ALA A 27 -21.49 -13.91 -1.33
C ALA A 27 -19.96 -13.88 -1.53
N ARG A 28 -19.26 -13.36 -0.53
CA ARG A 28 -17.79 -13.41 -0.41
C ARG A 28 -17.40 -14.90 -0.47
N PRO A 29 -16.43 -15.31 -1.31
CA PRO A 29 -15.99 -16.70 -1.30
C PRO A 29 -15.44 -17.05 0.09
N PRO A 30 -15.61 -18.29 0.56
CA PRO A 30 -15.10 -18.74 1.86
C PRO A 30 -13.59 -18.92 1.72
N HIS A 31 -12.85 -17.82 1.82
CA HIS A 31 -11.46 -17.91 2.23
C HIS A 31 -11.48 -18.18 3.72
N ASP A 32 -10.98 -19.36 4.07
CA ASP A 32 -10.81 -19.79 5.45
C ASP A 32 -10.03 -18.71 6.21
N ASP A 33 -10.59 -18.21 7.31
CA ASP A 33 -10.01 -17.14 8.14
C ASP A 33 -8.78 -17.64 8.95
N SER A 34 -8.12 -18.69 8.45
CA SER A 34 -7.02 -19.42 9.07
C SER A 34 -5.67 -18.79 8.77
N ILE A 35 -4.69 -19.12 9.64
CA ILE A 35 -3.27 -18.89 9.36
C ILE A 35 -2.75 -19.98 8.42
N PRO A 36 -1.69 -19.71 7.63
CA PRO A 36 -1.10 -20.73 6.77
C PRO A 36 -0.57 -21.92 7.59
N PRO A 37 -0.59 -23.16 7.06
CA PRO A 37 0.08 -24.28 7.70
C PRO A 37 1.55 -23.95 8.00
N PRO A 38 2.14 -24.41 9.13
CA PRO A 38 3.48 -23.96 9.55
C PRO A 38 4.57 -24.07 8.47
N HIS A 39 4.65 -25.21 7.78
CA HIS A 39 5.62 -25.41 6.70
C HIS A 39 5.42 -24.49 5.48
N ILE A 40 4.21 -23.95 5.28
CA ILE A 40 3.88 -22.96 4.25
C ILE A 40 4.18 -21.54 4.76
N ALA A 41 3.82 -21.26 6.01
CA ALA A 41 4.07 -19.98 6.66
C ALA A 41 5.56 -19.60 6.58
N GLU A 42 6.44 -20.55 6.86
CA GLU A 42 7.89 -20.38 6.82
C GLU A 42 8.47 -20.04 5.44
N LEU A 43 7.75 -20.30 4.36
CA LEU A 43 8.14 -19.96 2.99
C LEU A 43 7.58 -18.61 2.55
N LEU A 44 6.52 -18.14 3.22
CA LEU A 44 5.84 -16.91 2.85
C LEU A 44 6.56 -15.70 3.41
N THR A 45 6.53 -14.65 2.60
CA THR A 45 6.98 -13.33 2.99
C THR A 45 5.80 -12.38 2.91
N ASP A 46 5.64 -11.55 3.94
CA ASP A 46 4.85 -10.32 3.82
C ASP A 46 5.75 -9.24 3.23
N ALA A 47 5.57 -8.93 1.94
CA ALA A 47 6.42 -7.99 1.21
C ALA A 47 6.22 -6.53 1.63
N HIS A 48 5.16 -6.20 2.38
CA HIS A 48 4.85 -4.83 2.76
C HIS A 48 3.88 -4.76 3.94
N CYS A 49 4.33 -4.23 5.08
CA CYS A 49 3.46 -3.90 6.20
C CYS A 49 3.97 -2.71 7.03
N HIS A 50 3.12 -2.16 7.90
CA HIS A 50 3.38 -0.96 8.69
C HIS A 50 3.26 -1.20 10.20
N PRO A 51 4.02 -2.13 10.79
CA PRO A 51 3.84 -2.50 12.21
C PRO A 51 4.14 -1.36 13.18
N THR A 52 4.86 -0.33 12.74
CA THR A 52 5.13 0.90 13.50
C THR A 52 3.96 1.88 13.50
N ASP A 53 2.95 1.67 12.66
CA ASP A 53 1.68 2.42 12.65
C ASP A 53 0.61 1.83 13.57
N ASP A 54 0.97 0.84 14.40
CA ASP A 54 0.05 0.26 15.37
C ASP A 54 -0.49 1.37 16.30
N PRO A 55 -1.82 1.58 16.38
CA PRO A 55 -2.40 2.62 17.22
C PRO A 55 -2.00 2.52 18.69
N ARG A 56 -1.65 1.32 19.18
CA ARG A 56 -1.19 1.09 20.55
C ARG A 56 0.16 1.71 20.84
N LEU A 57 1.02 1.89 19.84
CA LEU A 57 2.27 2.64 20.00
C LEU A 57 1.96 4.11 20.26
N ARG A 58 0.98 4.67 19.54
CA ARG A 58 0.56 6.07 19.69
C ARG A 58 -0.16 6.33 21.01
N SER A 59 -0.91 5.35 21.53
CA SER A 59 -1.54 5.44 22.86
C SER A 59 -0.62 5.00 24.01
N ALA A 60 0.65 4.68 23.75
CA ALA A 60 1.59 4.14 24.72
C ALA A 60 1.09 2.89 25.49
N SER A 61 0.17 2.12 24.89
CA SER A 61 -0.33 0.85 25.46
C SER A 61 0.50 -0.35 25.01
N THR A 62 1.43 -0.14 24.09
CA THR A 62 2.50 -1.07 23.74
C THR A 62 3.81 -0.30 23.51
N SER A 63 4.90 -1.04 23.37
CA SER A 63 6.23 -0.46 23.12
C SER A 63 6.81 -1.02 21.82
N ILE A 64 7.83 -0.34 21.28
CA ILE A 64 8.53 -0.83 20.10
C ILE A 64 9.18 -2.21 20.36
N GLU A 65 9.56 -2.49 21.60
CA GLU A 65 10.08 -3.79 22.03
C GLU A 65 9.03 -4.89 21.86
N HIS A 66 7.78 -4.64 22.28
CA HIS A 66 6.70 -5.62 22.10
C HIS A 66 6.42 -5.89 20.61
N VAL A 67 6.45 -4.85 19.77
CA VAL A 67 6.30 -5.01 18.31
C VAL A 67 7.46 -5.81 17.73
N TYR A 68 8.69 -5.54 18.15
CA TYR A 68 9.87 -6.31 17.75
C TYR A 68 9.74 -7.79 18.11
N GLN A 69 9.37 -8.11 19.36
CA GLN A 69 9.21 -9.50 19.80
C GLN A 69 8.12 -10.22 19.00
N ALA A 70 7.00 -9.55 18.72
CA ALA A 70 5.93 -10.11 17.89
C ALA A 70 6.37 -10.36 16.44
N LEU A 71 7.19 -9.46 15.86
CA LEU A 71 7.76 -9.66 14.53
C LEU A 71 8.76 -10.82 14.49
N ARG A 72 9.62 -10.96 15.52
CA ARG A 72 10.64 -12.02 15.56
C ARG A 72 10.06 -13.41 15.76
N GLN A 73 8.98 -13.52 16.52
CA GLN A 73 8.26 -14.76 16.80
C GLN A 73 7.15 -15.04 15.78
N HIS A 74 7.08 -14.27 14.70
CA HIS A 74 6.00 -14.38 13.73
C HIS A 74 6.10 -15.71 12.95
N PRO A 75 4.98 -16.34 12.54
CA PRO A 75 5.03 -17.61 11.82
C PRO A 75 5.53 -17.49 10.37
N LEU A 76 5.59 -16.28 9.81
CA LEU A 76 6.08 -16.08 8.44
C LEU A 76 7.60 -16.18 8.37
N GLY A 77 8.12 -16.64 7.22
CA GLY A 77 9.56 -16.72 6.97
C GLY A 77 10.24 -15.36 6.95
N ALA A 78 9.60 -14.36 6.33
CA ALA A 78 10.08 -12.99 6.32
C ALA A 78 8.95 -11.95 6.36
N ILE A 79 9.28 -10.76 6.85
CA ILE A 79 8.38 -9.60 6.90
C ILE A 79 9.16 -8.35 6.53
N CYS A 80 8.65 -7.60 5.56
CA CYS A 80 9.19 -6.29 5.21
C CYS A 80 8.40 -5.17 5.89
N ILE A 81 9.09 -4.38 6.72
CA ILE A 81 8.49 -3.33 7.53
C ILE A 81 8.81 -1.97 6.93
N MET A 82 7.78 -1.18 6.64
CA MET A 82 7.92 0.10 5.95
C MET A 82 7.98 1.26 6.95
N SER A 83 8.89 2.21 6.71
CA SER A 83 8.75 3.57 7.20
C SER A 83 7.88 4.36 6.23
N SER A 84 6.78 4.95 6.68
CA SER A 84 5.90 5.76 5.83
C SER A 84 6.00 7.24 6.15
N SER A 85 6.46 7.64 7.33
CA SER A 85 6.50 9.03 7.78
C SER A 85 7.91 9.46 8.16
N VAL A 86 8.08 10.73 8.55
CA VAL A 86 9.36 11.21 9.11
C VAL A 86 9.58 10.62 10.51
N ASP A 87 8.51 10.43 11.27
CA ASP A 87 8.56 10.01 12.67
C ASP A 87 8.83 8.50 12.82
N ASP A 88 8.26 7.68 11.94
CA ASP A 88 8.41 6.21 12.02
C ASP A 88 9.77 5.69 11.54
N GLN A 89 10.57 6.49 10.82
CA GLN A 89 11.95 6.14 10.43
C GLN A 89 12.76 5.66 11.64
N GLN A 90 12.60 6.34 12.78
CA GLN A 90 13.32 6.01 14.01
C GLN A 90 12.86 4.70 14.63
N LEU A 91 11.56 4.38 14.52
CA LEU A 91 10.99 3.14 15.05
C LEU A 91 11.45 1.93 14.21
N VAL A 92 11.45 2.07 12.88
CA VAL A 92 11.97 1.04 11.98
C VAL A 92 13.47 0.84 12.20
N ARG A 93 14.24 1.92 12.36
CA ARG A 93 15.68 1.86 12.69
C ARG A 93 15.93 1.14 14.01
N ALA A 94 15.13 1.38 15.04
CA ALA A 94 15.25 0.71 16.32
C ALA A 94 15.00 -0.80 16.20
N ILE A 95 13.96 -1.21 15.46
CA ILE A 95 13.68 -2.62 15.16
C ILE A 95 14.85 -3.26 14.39
N ALA A 96 15.35 -2.59 13.36
CA ALA A 96 16.44 -3.10 12.52
C ALA A 96 17.74 -3.27 13.31
N THR A 97 18.10 -2.29 14.14
CA THR A 97 19.26 -2.32 15.03
C THR A 97 19.20 -3.51 15.97
N LYS A 98 18.05 -3.72 16.62
CA LYS A 98 17.85 -4.84 17.53
C LYS A 98 17.89 -6.19 16.82
N SER A 99 17.32 -6.28 15.62
CA SER A 99 17.38 -7.48 14.78
C SER A 99 18.83 -7.88 14.48
N GLN A 100 19.69 -6.91 14.08
CA GLN A 100 21.12 -7.14 13.84
C GLN A 100 21.88 -7.58 15.10
N GLN A 101 21.61 -6.94 16.24
CA GLN A 101 22.22 -7.29 17.53
C GLN A 101 21.91 -8.73 17.95
N ASP A 102 20.65 -9.14 17.83
CA ASP A 102 20.22 -10.49 18.19
C ASP A 102 20.83 -11.55 17.27
N SER A 103 20.98 -11.26 15.97
CA SER A 103 21.62 -12.15 15.00
C SER A 103 23.14 -12.28 15.21
N GLY A 104 23.82 -11.28 15.76
CA GLY A 104 25.25 -11.34 16.05
C GLY A 104 25.62 -12.07 17.35
N SER A 105 24.63 -12.33 18.22
CA SER A 105 24.88 -12.80 19.60
C SER A 105 25.16 -14.29 19.76
N GLY A 106 25.10 -15.11 18.71
CA GLY A 106 25.50 -16.53 18.71
C GLY A 106 24.69 -17.49 19.58
N ASN A 107 23.77 -16.99 20.42
CA ASN A 107 22.86 -17.79 21.26
C ASN A 107 21.62 -18.24 20.46
N GLU A 108 21.82 -18.97 19.36
CA GLU A 108 20.75 -19.48 18.49
C GLU A 108 20.42 -20.96 18.76
N GLU A 109 20.09 -21.32 20.00
CA GLU A 109 19.49 -22.62 20.28
C GLU A 109 17.95 -22.53 20.32
N GLY A 110 17.31 -23.20 19.35
CA GLY A 110 16.02 -23.86 19.55
C GLY A 110 14.79 -23.37 18.76
N SER A 111 14.74 -22.15 18.22
CA SER A 111 13.57 -21.68 17.47
C SER A 111 13.92 -20.81 16.26
N LYS A 112 13.36 -21.16 15.10
CA LYS A 112 13.52 -20.43 13.83
C LYS A 112 12.84 -19.06 13.96
N LYS A 113 13.62 -17.99 13.79
CA LYS A 113 13.12 -16.61 13.90
C LYS A 113 12.76 -16.05 12.52
N THR A 114 11.73 -15.20 12.46
CA THR A 114 11.36 -14.47 11.24
C THR A 114 12.49 -13.55 10.80
N ASN A 115 12.75 -13.50 9.49
CA ASN A 115 13.64 -12.51 8.90
C ASN A 115 12.91 -11.16 8.76
N ILE A 116 13.44 -10.10 9.39
CA ILE A 116 12.88 -8.75 9.31
C ILE A 116 13.68 -7.95 8.30
N VAL A 117 13.00 -7.46 7.26
CA VAL A 117 13.57 -6.62 6.20
C VAL A 117 13.10 -5.18 6.40
N PRO A 118 13.94 -4.27 6.90
CA PRO A 118 13.54 -2.89 7.07
C PRO A 118 13.48 -2.16 5.72
N ALA A 119 12.53 -1.23 5.58
CA ALA A 119 12.51 -0.30 4.47
C ALA A 119 12.51 1.14 5.01
N PHE A 120 13.37 1.96 4.42
CA PHE A 120 13.52 3.38 4.75
C PHE A 120 13.14 4.21 3.55
N GLY A 121 12.35 5.26 3.73
CA GLY A 121 11.87 6.12 2.65
C GLY A 121 10.75 7.06 3.09
N HIS A 122 10.60 8.17 2.38
CA HIS A 122 9.57 9.18 2.63
C HIS A 122 8.40 9.04 1.66
N HIS A 123 7.25 8.69 2.21
CA HIS A 123 6.00 8.51 1.49
C HIS A 123 5.46 9.83 0.91
N PRO A 124 4.78 9.85 -0.25
CA PRO A 124 4.20 11.05 -0.87
C PRO A 124 3.29 11.87 0.06
N TRP A 125 2.72 11.26 1.09
CA TRP A 125 1.89 11.96 2.08
C TRP A 125 2.68 12.97 2.90
N PHE A 126 3.98 12.73 3.14
CA PHE A 126 4.82 13.54 4.02
C PHE A 126 5.86 14.38 3.28
N VAL A 127 6.00 14.23 1.95
CA VAL A 127 7.00 15.01 1.19
C VAL A 127 6.74 16.52 1.15
N HIS A 128 5.56 16.98 1.59
CA HIS A 128 5.29 18.40 1.80
C HIS A 128 6.23 19.02 2.85
N GLN A 129 6.76 18.21 3.77
CA GLN A 129 7.70 18.63 4.81
C GLN A 129 9.14 18.73 4.28
N ILE A 130 9.38 18.32 3.03
CA ILE A 130 10.72 18.30 2.43
C ILE A 130 10.86 19.51 1.51
N SER A 131 11.89 20.32 1.76
CA SER A 131 12.25 21.44 0.89
C SER A 131 13.24 20.99 -0.19
N LEU A 132 13.03 21.49 -1.41
CA LEU A 132 14.00 21.31 -2.49
C LEU A 132 15.13 22.36 -2.43
N GLU A 133 15.00 23.37 -1.57
CA GLU A 133 16.03 24.38 -1.29
C GLU A 133 16.95 23.92 -0.15
N ASP A 134 18.21 24.36 -0.20
CA ASP A 134 19.21 24.09 0.84
C ASP A 134 20.06 25.36 1.10
N PRO A 135 19.91 26.04 2.26
CA PRO A 135 19.02 25.68 3.37
C PRO A 135 17.53 25.85 3.03
N PRO A 136 16.60 25.20 3.77
CA PRO A 136 15.18 25.37 3.56
C PRO A 136 14.75 26.83 3.75
N LEU A 137 13.74 27.25 2.98
CA LEU A 137 13.01 28.50 3.24
C LEU A 137 12.38 28.48 4.63
N SER A 138 12.00 29.64 5.15
CA SER A 138 11.20 29.68 6.38
C SER A 138 9.90 28.88 6.22
N LYS A 139 9.41 28.29 7.32
CA LYS A 139 8.17 27.50 7.34
C LYS A 139 7.03 28.12 6.54
N LYS A 140 6.78 29.40 6.75
CA LYS A 140 5.71 30.14 6.08
C LYS A 140 5.97 30.27 4.58
N GLU A 141 7.17 30.64 4.17
CA GLU A 141 7.53 30.81 2.76
C GLU A 141 7.52 29.49 2.00
N HIS A 142 8.02 28.42 2.61
CA HIS A 142 8.03 27.07 2.04
C HIS A 142 6.61 26.61 1.70
N TYR A 143 5.71 26.60 2.68
CA TYR A 143 4.35 26.11 2.47
C TYR A 143 3.49 27.04 1.62
N LEU A 144 3.68 28.36 1.70
CA LEU A 144 3.03 29.29 0.77
C LEU A 144 3.49 28.95 -0.66
N THR A 145 4.80 28.92 -0.93
CA THR A 145 5.33 28.63 -2.26
C THR A 145 4.87 27.27 -2.80
N LEU A 146 4.82 26.25 -1.94
CA LEU A 146 4.42 24.89 -2.31
C LEU A 146 2.93 24.79 -2.66
N PHE A 147 2.05 25.52 -1.96
CA PHE A 147 0.60 25.37 -2.09
C PHE A 147 -0.12 26.52 -2.83
N THR A 148 0.58 27.62 -3.16
CA THR A 148 0.01 28.73 -3.95
C THR A 148 0.26 28.60 -5.45
N LYS A 149 1.27 27.82 -5.88
CA LYS A 149 1.48 27.53 -7.31
C LYS A 149 0.35 26.59 -7.76
N THR A 150 -0.55 27.10 -8.58
CA THR A 150 -1.70 26.34 -9.10
C THR A 150 -1.20 25.16 -9.92
N SER A 151 -1.60 23.96 -9.52
CA SER A 151 -1.35 22.68 -10.20
C SER A 151 -1.73 22.66 -11.68
N ASP A 152 -2.59 23.58 -12.12
CA ASP A 152 -3.17 23.58 -13.46
C ASP A 152 -2.24 24.13 -14.56
N GLU A 153 -1.20 24.91 -14.23
CA GLU A 153 -0.24 25.41 -15.23
C GLU A 153 0.87 24.38 -15.56
N ASP A 154 1.22 23.51 -14.61
CA ASP A 154 2.23 22.46 -14.82
C ASP A 154 1.65 21.21 -15.52
N ASP A 155 0.36 20.90 -15.29
CA ASP A 155 -0.27 19.68 -15.82
C ASP A 155 -0.56 19.74 -17.34
N GLN A 156 -0.58 20.93 -17.98
CA GLN A 156 -0.83 21.08 -19.42
C GLN A 156 0.44 21.08 -20.29
N HIS A 157 1.64 21.21 -19.72
CA HIS A 157 2.89 21.38 -20.48
C HIS A 157 3.85 20.18 -20.50
N HIS A 158 3.50 19.02 -19.92
CA HIS A 158 4.35 17.82 -19.91
C HIS A 158 4.37 17.02 -21.24
N HIS A 159 4.61 17.71 -22.35
CA HIS A 159 5.12 17.13 -23.59
C HIS A 159 6.47 17.73 -24.04
N THR A 160 7.26 18.31 -23.12
CA THR A 160 8.66 18.70 -23.42
C THR A 160 9.66 18.25 -22.34
N PRO A 161 10.90 17.88 -22.71
CA PRO A 161 11.85 17.26 -21.79
C PRO A 161 12.42 18.30 -20.79
N LEU A 162 12.54 17.91 -19.52
CA LEU A 162 13.34 18.65 -18.53
C LEU A 162 14.81 18.73 -18.99
N ALA A 163 15.19 19.86 -19.56
CA ALA A 163 16.58 20.24 -19.77
C ALA A 163 16.74 21.76 -19.68
N HIS A 164 17.61 22.19 -18.76
CA HIS A 164 18.33 23.48 -18.74
C HIS A 164 17.52 24.74 -18.41
N ALA A 165 17.43 25.04 -17.12
CA ALA A 165 17.17 26.40 -16.64
C ALA A 165 18.39 27.29 -16.90
N LYS A 166 18.29 28.19 -17.89
CA LYS A 166 19.12 29.39 -17.98
C LYS A 166 18.20 30.60 -18.13
N HIS A 167 18.29 31.52 -17.18
CA HIS A 167 17.65 32.83 -17.23
C HIS A 167 18.34 33.74 -18.27
N SER A 168 17.53 34.49 -19.03
CA SER A 168 17.85 35.87 -19.38
C SER A 168 16.59 36.70 -19.67
N PRO A 169 16.59 38.01 -19.37
CA PRO A 169 15.40 38.86 -19.41
C PRO A 169 15.33 39.73 -20.67
N LYS A 170 14.11 39.92 -21.22
CA LYS A 170 13.49 41.22 -21.58
C LYS A 170 12.35 41.07 -22.60
N ALA A 171 11.30 41.87 -22.35
CA ALA A 171 10.30 42.44 -23.27
C ALA A 171 9.37 41.42 -24.00
N ASP A 172 8.05 41.57 -24.05
CA ASP A 172 7.30 42.79 -24.39
C ASP A 172 5.89 42.85 -23.78
N GLN A 173 5.45 44.09 -23.61
CA GLN A 173 4.08 44.50 -23.29
C GLN A 173 3.15 44.23 -24.48
N GLN A 174 1.97 43.66 -24.19
CA GLN A 174 0.63 44.07 -24.68
C GLN A 174 -0.28 42.85 -24.86
N GLN A 175 -1.14 42.62 -23.86
CA GLN A 175 -2.56 42.34 -24.06
C GLN A 175 -3.27 42.39 -22.69
N GLN A 176 -3.64 43.61 -22.30
CA GLN A 176 -4.72 43.81 -21.34
C GLN A 176 -6.04 43.57 -22.08
N GLN A 177 -6.70 42.45 -21.80
CA GLN A 177 -8.15 42.33 -21.99
C GLN A 177 -8.72 41.31 -20.99
N GLN A 178 -9.19 41.88 -19.88
CA GLN A 178 -10.38 41.48 -19.11
C GLN A 178 -10.52 39.99 -18.72
N SER A 179 -10.04 39.67 -17.53
CA SER A 179 -10.64 38.61 -16.68
C SER A 179 -11.02 39.22 -15.33
N ALA A 180 -12.31 39.08 -14.99
CA ALA A 180 -12.90 39.55 -13.74
C ALA A 180 -12.35 38.76 -12.53
N PRO A 181 -12.30 39.35 -11.32
CA PRO A 181 -11.67 38.70 -10.19
C PRO A 181 -12.58 37.61 -9.59
N SER A 182 -12.11 36.37 -9.62
CA SER A 182 -12.62 35.25 -8.82
C SER A 182 -12.25 35.42 -7.33
N SER A 183 -12.68 36.51 -6.68
CA SER A 183 -12.06 36.98 -5.42
C SER A 183 -12.53 36.31 -4.11
N SER A 184 -13.65 35.59 -4.09
CA SER A 184 -14.18 35.03 -2.82
C SER A 184 -13.53 33.70 -2.44
N THR A 185 -13.28 32.82 -3.40
CA THR A 185 -12.70 31.49 -3.16
C THR A 185 -11.21 31.54 -2.83
N ASP A 186 -10.47 32.45 -3.46
CA ASP A 186 -9.03 32.60 -3.28
C ASP A 186 -8.68 33.12 -1.87
N THR A 187 -9.51 34.02 -1.34
CA THR A 187 -9.40 34.52 0.03
C THR A 187 -9.66 33.41 1.06
N SER A 188 -10.67 32.58 0.84
CA SER A 188 -11.00 31.47 1.76
C SER A 188 -9.91 30.39 1.78
N ARG A 189 -9.38 30.01 0.61
CA ARG A 189 -8.30 29.03 0.49
C ARG A 189 -7.01 29.54 1.10
N THR A 190 -6.65 30.81 0.85
CA THR A 190 -5.48 31.45 1.46
C THR A 190 -5.59 31.51 2.98
N LYS A 191 -6.77 31.83 3.53
CA LYS A 191 -7.01 31.81 4.97
C LYS A 191 -6.85 30.39 5.55
N GLU A 192 -7.40 29.38 4.88
CA GLU A 192 -7.23 27.98 5.28
C GLU A 192 -5.74 27.58 5.28
N LEU A 193 -4.97 27.98 4.26
CA LEU A 193 -3.54 27.69 4.18
C LEU A 193 -2.77 28.31 5.34
N LEU A 194 -3.00 29.60 5.61
CA LEU A 194 -2.32 30.31 6.69
C LEU A 194 -2.58 29.66 8.06
N GLU A 195 -3.81 29.24 8.31
CA GLU A 195 -4.16 28.48 9.52
C GLU A 195 -3.47 27.10 9.55
N LEU A 196 -3.46 26.38 8.42
CA LEU A 196 -2.82 25.06 8.33
C LEU A 196 -1.32 25.16 8.63
N ILE A 197 -0.65 26.17 8.07
CA ILE A 197 0.79 26.40 8.24
C ILE A 197 1.18 26.47 9.71
N GLU A 198 0.37 27.05 10.58
CA GLU A 198 0.68 27.15 12.02
C GLU A 198 0.99 25.78 12.65
N TYR A 199 0.30 24.73 12.17
CA TYR A 199 0.38 23.37 12.73
C TYR A 199 1.27 22.41 11.92
N LEU A 200 1.74 22.78 10.73
CA LEU A 200 2.68 21.97 9.96
C LEU A 200 4.10 22.01 10.58
N PRO A 201 4.95 20.99 10.38
CA PRO A 201 6.31 21.02 10.92
C PRO A 201 7.23 21.98 10.15
N GLU A 202 8.40 22.28 10.70
CA GLU A 202 9.46 22.97 9.97
C GLU A 202 9.94 22.13 8.77
N PRO A 203 10.23 22.76 7.61
CA PRO A 203 10.69 22.03 6.44
C PRO A 203 12.12 21.51 6.62
N ILE A 204 12.38 20.31 6.10
CA ILE A 204 13.69 19.65 6.14
C ILE A 204 14.29 19.68 4.73
N ALA A 205 15.57 20.02 4.59
CA ALA A 205 16.23 20.01 3.28
C ALA A 205 16.28 18.60 2.69
N LEU A 206 16.02 18.47 1.39
CA LEU A 206 16.13 17.20 0.68
C LEU A 206 17.54 16.59 0.82
N SER A 207 18.59 17.42 0.83
CA SER A 207 19.98 16.97 1.07
C SER A 207 20.14 16.26 2.41
N GLN A 208 19.54 16.79 3.48
CA GLN A 208 19.56 16.21 4.82
C GLN A 208 18.74 14.91 4.89
N VAL A 209 17.59 14.87 4.19
CA VAL A 209 16.79 13.65 4.03
C VAL A 209 17.63 12.54 3.36
N LEU A 210 18.25 12.84 2.21
CA LEU A 210 19.07 11.87 1.47
C LEU A 210 20.28 11.42 2.27
N LYS A 211 20.90 12.31 3.05
CA LYS A 211 22.01 11.97 3.95
C LYS A 211 21.59 10.95 5.00
N THR A 212 20.43 11.13 5.61
CA THR A 212 19.89 10.22 6.63
C THR A 212 19.50 8.89 6.00
N LEU A 213 18.77 8.92 4.90
CA LEU A 213 18.36 7.74 4.14
C LEU A 213 19.57 6.92 3.67
N ARG A 214 20.64 7.56 3.19
CA ARG A 214 21.89 6.89 2.82
C ARG A 214 22.49 6.16 4.02
N ALA A 215 22.62 6.84 5.16
CA ALA A 215 23.20 6.25 6.35
C ALA A 215 22.41 5.02 6.82
N ASP A 216 21.09 5.04 6.74
CA ASP A 216 20.25 3.88 7.08
C ASP A 216 20.47 2.72 6.10
N LEU A 217 20.40 2.98 4.80
CA LEU A 217 20.57 1.95 3.77
C LEU A 217 21.98 1.34 3.74
N GLU A 218 23.00 2.08 4.20
CA GLU A 218 24.36 1.59 4.38
C GLU A 218 24.52 0.79 5.69
N SER A 219 23.88 1.22 6.78
CA SER A 219 23.91 0.54 8.09
C SER A 219 23.15 -0.79 8.09
N PHE A 220 22.13 -0.92 7.23
CA PHE A 220 21.29 -2.11 7.11
C PHE A 220 21.38 -2.67 5.67
N PRO A 221 22.34 -3.58 5.38
CA PRO A 221 22.58 -4.05 4.01
C PRO A 221 21.42 -4.81 3.37
N ASN A 222 20.53 -5.40 4.16
CA ASN A 222 19.30 -6.06 3.72
C ASN A 222 18.11 -5.09 3.62
N ALA A 223 18.30 -3.81 3.92
CA ALA A 223 17.22 -2.83 3.82
C ALA A 223 16.86 -2.54 2.38
N MET A 224 15.64 -2.08 2.18
CA MET A 224 15.16 -1.57 0.89
C MET A 224 14.72 -0.11 0.99
N LEU A 225 14.49 0.53 -0.15
CA LEU A 225 13.88 1.85 -0.20
C LEU A 225 12.35 1.67 -0.11
N GLY A 226 11.72 2.27 0.89
CA GLY A 226 10.26 2.22 1.01
C GLY A 226 9.74 2.76 2.34
N GLU A 227 8.51 3.26 2.39
CA GLU A 227 7.59 3.42 1.26
C GLU A 227 7.81 4.78 0.57
N VAL A 228 7.97 4.79 -0.74
CA VAL A 228 8.13 6.02 -1.55
C VAL A 228 7.19 5.98 -2.73
N GLY A 229 6.81 7.12 -3.33
CA GLY A 229 5.97 7.06 -4.52
C GLY A 229 5.20 8.33 -4.84
N LEU A 230 4.05 8.16 -5.49
CA LEU A 230 3.17 9.22 -5.97
C LEU A 230 1.72 8.98 -5.52
N ASP A 231 1.09 10.00 -4.94
CA ASP A 231 -0.33 10.00 -4.60
C ASP A 231 -0.97 11.33 -5.02
N ARG A 232 -1.77 11.29 -6.09
CA ARG A 232 -2.54 12.47 -6.57
C ARG A 232 -3.80 12.75 -5.75
N SER A 233 -4.25 11.79 -4.95
CA SER A 233 -5.51 11.87 -4.21
C SER A 233 -5.36 12.32 -2.78
N PHE A 234 -4.16 12.19 -2.21
CA PHE A 234 -3.92 12.52 -0.83
C PHE A 234 -4.13 14.01 -0.59
N ARG A 235 -4.95 14.32 0.41
CA ARG A 235 -5.10 15.67 0.96
C ARG A 235 -4.53 15.69 2.35
N LEU A 236 -3.83 16.76 2.71
CA LEU A 236 -3.20 16.89 4.02
C LEU A 236 -4.27 16.86 5.11
N PRO A 237 -4.19 15.94 6.08
CA PRO A 237 -5.10 15.94 7.23
C PRO A 237 -4.80 17.13 8.13
N TRP A 238 -5.84 17.65 8.77
CA TRP A 238 -5.65 18.63 9.85
C TRP A 238 -4.95 17.97 11.05
N PRO A 239 -3.86 18.55 11.57
CA PRO A 239 -3.21 18.07 12.79
C PRO A 239 -4.19 18.01 13.96
N LEU A 240 -3.99 17.08 14.91
CA LEU A 240 -4.94 16.85 16.02
C LEU A 240 -5.20 18.13 16.82
N GLN A 241 -4.15 18.93 17.04
CA GLN A 241 -4.20 20.20 17.74
C GLN A 241 -5.06 21.22 17.00
N ALA A 242 -4.89 21.33 15.67
CA ALA A 242 -5.70 22.20 14.83
C ALA A 242 -7.18 21.78 14.84
N ARG A 243 -7.44 20.47 14.81
CA ARG A 243 -8.80 19.92 14.88
C ARG A 243 -9.46 20.22 16.23
N ALA A 244 -8.72 20.08 17.32
CA ALA A 244 -9.20 20.44 18.66
C ALA A 244 -9.52 21.94 18.75
N ALA A 245 -8.65 22.81 18.23
CA ALA A 245 -8.87 24.25 18.20
C ALA A 245 -10.12 24.63 17.37
N ARG A 246 -10.29 24.05 16.18
CA ARG A 246 -11.48 24.28 15.33
C ARG A 246 -12.78 23.80 15.98
N ALA A 247 -12.73 22.66 16.67
CA ALA A 247 -13.88 22.14 17.40
C ALA A 247 -14.27 23.07 18.56
N ALA A 248 -13.29 23.60 19.30
CA ALA A 248 -13.51 24.58 20.36
C ALA A 248 -14.12 25.90 19.82
N ALA A 249 -13.56 26.45 18.75
CA ALA A 249 -14.06 27.69 18.13
C ALA A 249 -15.50 27.56 17.61
N SER A 250 -15.87 26.38 17.08
CA SER A 250 -17.23 26.10 16.63
C SER A 250 -18.24 26.04 17.79
N PHE A 251 -17.80 25.59 18.97
CA PHE A 251 -18.63 25.55 20.18
C PHE A 251 -18.89 26.95 20.72
N GLU A 252 -17.89 27.83 20.73
CA GLU A 252 -18.02 29.23 21.16
C GLU A 252 -18.99 30.03 20.28
N GLN A 253 -18.99 29.81 18.96
CA GLN A 253 -19.94 30.46 18.04
C GLN A 253 -21.37 29.95 18.17
N SER A 254 -21.58 28.77 18.75
CA SER A 254 -22.90 28.13 18.91
C SER A 254 -23.61 28.47 20.22
N ASN A 255 -22.95 29.13 21.17
CA ASN A 255 -23.51 29.39 22.49
C ASN A 255 -24.37 30.66 22.57
N GLY A 256 -25.58 30.52 22.01
CA GLY A 256 -26.81 31.12 22.55
C GLY A 256 -27.73 30.10 23.25
N SER A 257 -27.35 28.81 23.35
CA SER A 257 -28.11 27.81 24.09
C SER A 257 -27.21 26.71 24.65
N SER A 258 -27.14 26.66 25.98
CA SER A 258 -26.23 25.86 26.79
C SER A 258 -26.69 24.42 26.98
N LYS A 259 -25.99 23.45 26.36
CA LYS A 259 -25.73 22.14 26.97
C LYS A 259 -24.34 21.63 26.53
N PRO A 260 -23.44 21.25 27.46
CA PRO A 260 -22.18 20.61 27.10
C PRO A 260 -22.48 19.23 26.49
N MET A 261 -22.14 19.05 25.22
CA MET A 261 -22.29 17.78 24.53
C MET A 261 -21.13 16.87 24.93
N GLN A 262 -21.39 15.78 25.65
CA GLN A 262 -20.40 14.71 25.82
C GLN A 262 -19.98 14.21 24.43
N ILE A 263 -18.70 14.36 24.09
CA ILE A 263 -18.13 13.81 22.87
C ILE A 263 -18.09 12.29 23.05
N SER A 264 -19.07 11.58 22.48
CA SER A 264 -19.00 10.13 22.42
C SER A 264 -17.78 9.70 21.59
N THR A 265 -17.16 8.59 21.98
CA THR A 265 -16.00 7.97 21.32
C THR A 265 -16.20 7.79 19.81
N GLY A 266 -17.44 7.59 19.37
CA GLY A 266 -17.84 7.53 17.95
C GLY A 266 -17.70 8.85 17.18
N ARG A 267 -17.91 10.03 17.79
CA ARG A 267 -17.73 11.34 17.10
C ARG A 267 -16.27 11.77 17.02
N ALA A 268 -15.45 11.39 17.99
CA ALA A 268 -13.99 11.61 17.97
C ALA A 268 -13.35 10.90 16.75
N SER A 269 -13.84 9.71 16.39
CA SER A 269 -13.39 8.98 15.19
C SER A 269 -13.79 9.66 13.86
N LYS A 270 -14.92 10.39 13.83
CA LYS A 270 -15.36 11.17 12.66
C LYS A 270 -14.58 12.49 12.48
N LEU A 271 -14.08 13.03 13.59
CA LEU A 271 -13.16 14.17 13.61
C LEU A 271 -11.70 13.74 13.35
N ALA A 272 -11.36 12.44 13.39
CA ALA A 272 -9.98 11.96 13.26
C ALA A 272 -9.31 12.28 11.91
N TRP A 273 -10.10 12.54 10.87
CA TRP A 273 -9.64 12.65 9.49
C TRP A 273 -10.24 13.82 8.72
N THR A 274 -10.47 14.96 9.38
CA THR A 274 -10.83 16.18 8.63
C THR A 274 -9.65 16.53 7.71
N LEU A 275 -9.88 16.45 6.39
CA LEU A 275 -8.88 16.75 5.37
C LEU A 275 -8.93 18.23 4.99
N SER A 276 -7.76 18.83 4.76
CA SER A 276 -7.65 20.16 4.17
C SER A 276 -7.97 20.14 2.67
N SER A 277 -8.03 21.32 2.06
CA SER A 277 -8.11 21.47 0.60
C SER A 277 -6.77 21.28 -0.13
N PHE A 278 -5.67 21.03 0.59
CA PHE A 278 -4.32 21.01 0.03
C PHE A 278 -3.81 19.61 -0.27
N THR A 279 -3.25 19.44 -1.47
CA THR A 279 -2.53 18.27 -1.94
C THR A 279 -1.14 18.73 -2.36
N THR A 280 -0.10 17.97 -2.01
CA THR A 280 1.25 18.27 -2.46
C THR A 280 1.33 18.20 -3.98
N PRO A 281 1.84 19.24 -4.68
CA PRO A 281 1.98 19.22 -6.13
C PRO A 281 2.72 17.98 -6.63
N LEU A 282 2.24 17.40 -7.74
CA LEU A 282 2.83 16.18 -8.28
C LEU A 282 4.29 16.38 -8.71
N SER A 283 4.64 17.56 -9.23
CA SER A 283 6.01 17.93 -9.58
C SER A 283 6.95 17.86 -8.39
N HIS A 284 6.49 18.30 -7.22
CA HIS A 284 7.24 18.17 -5.95
C HIS A 284 7.38 16.72 -5.51
N GLN A 285 6.31 15.92 -5.59
CA GLN A 285 6.36 14.49 -5.28
C GLN A 285 7.37 13.75 -6.20
N LEU A 286 7.36 14.05 -7.50
CA LEU A 286 8.29 13.49 -8.49
C LEU A 286 9.74 13.85 -8.20
N ALA A 287 10.03 15.10 -7.83
CA ALA A 287 11.39 15.55 -7.51
C ALA A 287 11.97 14.78 -6.32
N VAL A 288 11.18 14.64 -5.24
CA VAL A 288 11.60 13.89 -4.05
C VAL A 288 11.71 12.38 -4.35
N LEU A 289 10.75 11.81 -5.07
CA LEU A 289 10.79 10.40 -5.48
C LEU A 289 12.03 10.10 -6.34
N GLN A 290 12.33 10.95 -7.32
CA GLN A 290 13.50 10.79 -8.18
C GLN A 290 14.79 10.77 -7.37
N ALA A 291 14.95 11.71 -6.43
CA ALA A 291 16.14 11.77 -5.59
C ALA A 291 16.31 10.51 -4.72
N GLN A 292 15.22 10.03 -4.11
CA GLN A 292 15.22 8.79 -3.32
C GLN A 292 15.56 7.56 -4.19
N VAL A 293 14.95 7.42 -5.37
CA VAL A 293 15.20 6.29 -6.27
C VAL A 293 16.63 6.34 -6.84
N CYS A 294 17.16 7.52 -7.17
CA CYS A 294 18.56 7.67 -7.58
C CYS A 294 19.52 7.11 -6.51
N LEU A 295 19.25 7.38 -5.23
CA LEU A 295 20.03 6.82 -4.13
C LEU A 295 19.88 5.29 -4.04
N ALA A 296 18.67 4.76 -4.23
CA ALA A 296 18.46 3.31 -4.29
C ALA A 296 19.23 2.66 -5.46
N ILE A 297 19.32 3.32 -6.62
CA ILE A 297 20.15 2.82 -7.73
C ILE A 297 21.63 2.80 -7.32
N ASP A 298 22.15 3.88 -6.73
CA ASP A 298 23.55 3.96 -6.29
C ASP A 298 23.90 2.84 -5.31
N LEU A 299 22.96 2.49 -4.41
CA LEU A 299 23.13 1.48 -3.37
C LEU A 299 22.58 0.09 -3.76
N ARG A 300 22.09 -0.08 -5.00
CA ARG A 300 21.44 -1.30 -5.51
C ARG A 300 20.29 -1.82 -4.63
N ARG A 301 19.51 -0.90 -4.06
CA ARG A 301 18.38 -1.22 -3.17
C ARG A 301 17.11 -1.45 -3.98
N SER A 302 16.36 -2.49 -3.62
CA SER A 302 15.00 -2.67 -4.16
C SER A 302 14.08 -1.57 -3.62
N VAL A 303 12.96 -1.32 -4.29
CA VAL A 303 12.07 -0.20 -3.97
C VAL A 303 10.65 -0.71 -3.82
N SER A 304 9.96 -0.34 -2.74
CA SER A 304 8.51 -0.47 -2.61
C SER A 304 7.88 0.87 -2.99
N LEU A 305 7.13 0.88 -4.10
CA LEU A 305 6.68 2.08 -4.78
C LEU A 305 5.16 2.27 -4.73
N HIS A 306 4.74 3.29 -3.99
CA HIS A 306 3.37 3.78 -3.91
C HIS A 306 2.90 4.47 -5.19
N SER A 307 1.68 4.15 -5.64
CA SER A 307 1.10 4.78 -6.83
C SER A 307 -0.44 4.82 -6.78
N VAL A 308 -1.01 5.92 -6.28
CA VAL A 308 -2.46 6.12 -6.18
C VAL A 308 -2.93 7.26 -7.08
N LYS A 309 -3.85 6.94 -8.00
CA LYS A 309 -4.33 7.83 -9.08
C LYS A 309 -3.22 8.53 -9.86
N ALA A 310 -2.03 7.94 -9.91
CA ALA A 310 -0.84 8.51 -10.54
C ALA A 310 -0.25 7.62 -11.65
N HIS A 311 -0.99 6.62 -12.15
CA HIS A 311 -0.44 5.55 -13.00
C HIS A 311 0.28 6.04 -14.27
N GLY A 312 -0.25 7.09 -14.91
CA GLY A 312 0.41 7.73 -16.06
C GLY A 312 1.75 8.33 -15.66
N ALA A 313 1.76 9.16 -14.61
CA ALA A 313 2.97 9.76 -14.06
C ALA A 313 3.98 8.70 -13.57
N THR A 314 3.53 7.58 -13.00
CA THR A 314 4.39 6.45 -12.62
C THR A 314 5.05 5.82 -13.83
N SER A 315 4.31 5.65 -14.94
CA SER A 315 4.87 5.12 -16.19
C SER A 315 5.88 6.08 -16.81
N ASP A 316 5.55 7.37 -16.85
CA ASP A 316 6.43 8.43 -17.35
C ASP A 316 7.70 8.54 -16.50
N PHE A 317 7.57 8.39 -15.17
CA PHE A 317 8.69 8.34 -14.24
C PHE A 317 9.63 7.17 -14.54
N PHE A 318 9.12 5.95 -14.77
CA PHE A 318 9.96 4.81 -15.14
C PHE A 318 10.70 5.02 -16.46
N MET A 319 10.02 5.61 -17.46
CA MET A 319 10.65 5.98 -18.72
C MET A 319 11.73 7.06 -18.53
N HIS A 320 11.48 8.05 -17.68
CA HIS A 320 12.44 9.08 -17.32
C HIS A 320 13.67 8.49 -16.64
N MET A 321 13.49 7.68 -15.59
CA MET A 321 14.57 7.03 -14.85
C MET A 321 15.44 6.14 -15.74
N THR A 322 14.84 5.41 -16.69
CA THR A 322 15.57 4.59 -17.67
C THR A 322 16.48 5.45 -18.56
N ARG A 323 16.10 6.69 -18.87
CA ARG A 323 16.90 7.61 -19.69
C ARG A 323 18.01 8.29 -18.90
N ILE A 324 17.72 8.76 -17.68
CA ILE A 324 18.70 9.50 -16.87
C ILE A 324 19.68 8.59 -16.11
N ARG A 325 19.32 7.32 -15.93
CA ARG A 325 20.15 6.28 -15.30
C ARG A 325 20.18 5.01 -16.18
N PRO A 326 20.72 5.07 -17.41
CA PRO A 326 20.72 3.93 -18.34
C PRO A 326 21.71 2.84 -17.90
N ARG A 327 21.51 1.63 -18.43
CA ARG A 327 22.52 0.55 -18.34
C ARG A 327 23.74 0.89 -19.19
N GLY A 328 24.94 0.57 -18.71
CA GLY A 328 26.19 0.64 -19.48
C GLY A 328 27.23 1.66 -18.98
N TRP A 329 26.86 2.55 -18.05
CA TRP A 329 27.80 3.51 -17.42
C TRP A 329 27.98 3.27 -15.90
N GLY A 330 27.60 2.07 -15.44
CA GLY A 330 27.48 1.71 -14.03
C GLY A 330 26.12 1.04 -13.74
N VAL A 331 25.65 1.17 -12.49
CA VAL A 331 24.33 0.69 -12.07
C VAL A 331 23.24 1.61 -12.61
N GLY A 332 22.34 1.06 -13.43
CA GLY A 332 21.20 1.75 -14.00
C GLY A 332 19.88 1.43 -13.30
N PHE A 333 18.82 2.14 -13.69
CA PHE A 333 17.47 1.94 -13.13
C PHE A 333 16.97 0.50 -13.31
N SER A 334 17.31 -0.16 -14.41
CA SER A 334 16.90 -1.54 -14.68
C SER A 334 17.61 -2.60 -13.82
N ASP A 335 18.64 -2.22 -13.06
CA ASP A 335 19.41 -3.16 -12.23
C ASP A 335 18.79 -3.37 -10.84
N ILE A 336 18.14 -2.33 -10.30
CA ILE A 336 17.30 -2.43 -9.09
C ILE A 336 15.91 -2.97 -9.40
N LYS A 337 15.24 -3.56 -8.41
CA LYS A 337 13.88 -4.06 -8.54
C LYS A 337 12.88 -3.11 -7.91
N ILE A 338 11.76 -2.89 -8.57
CA ILE A 338 10.69 -2.00 -8.10
C ILE A 338 9.44 -2.84 -7.90
N ASP A 339 8.84 -2.81 -6.71
CA ASP A 339 7.55 -3.40 -6.45
C ASP A 339 6.49 -2.30 -6.46
N LEU A 340 5.50 -2.43 -7.33
CA LEU A 340 4.29 -1.61 -7.29
C LEU A 340 3.37 -2.19 -6.21
N HIS A 341 3.53 -1.70 -4.98
CA HIS A 341 2.80 -2.27 -3.85
C HIS A 341 1.30 -1.95 -3.90
N SER A 342 0.47 -2.79 -3.27
CA SER A 342 -1.00 -2.66 -3.21
C SER A 342 -1.63 -2.29 -4.57
N CYS A 343 -1.13 -2.89 -5.67
CA CYS A 343 -1.27 -2.33 -7.01
C CYS A 343 -2.72 -2.15 -7.46
N THR A 344 -3.05 -0.92 -7.88
CA THR A 344 -4.38 -0.54 -8.35
C THR A 344 -4.43 -0.22 -9.86
N ILE A 345 -3.32 -0.42 -10.57
CA ILE A 345 -3.22 -0.21 -12.02
C ILE A 345 -4.15 -1.19 -12.76
N SER A 346 -4.73 -0.74 -13.87
CA SER A 346 -5.57 -1.62 -14.71
C SER A 346 -4.76 -2.79 -15.29
N ALA A 347 -5.42 -3.91 -15.56
CA ALA A 347 -4.78 -5.08 -16.16
C ALA A 347 -3.96 -4.78 -17.44
N PRO A 348 -4.45 -4.00 -18.42
CA PRO A 348 -3.63 -3.57 -19.56
C PRO A 348 -2.39 -2.75 -19.16
N GLY A 349 -2.52 -1.87 -18.15
CA GLY A 349 -1.41 -1.08 -17.64
C GLY A 349 -0.34 -1.96 -16.98
N ILE A 350 -0.73 -2.94 -16.18
CA ILE A 350 0.18 -3.93 -15.58
C ILE A 350 0.98 -4.66 -16.67
N ILE A 351 0.29 -5.18 -17.69
CA ILE A 351 0.93 -5.87 -18.82
C ILE A 351 1.93 -4.96 -19.51
N GLN A 352 1.55 -3.72 -19.80
CA GLN A 352 2.41 -2.78 -20.51
C GLN A 352 3.65 -2.42 -19.68
N ILE A 353 3.50 -2.13 -18.39
CA ILE A 353 4.61 -1.79 -17.49
C ILE A 353 5.55 -2.99 -17.35
N GLN A 354 5.03 -4.18 -17.06
CA GLN A 354 5.86 -5.37 -16.87
C GLN A 354 6.50 -5.86 -18.18
N LYS A 355 5.91 -5.58 -19.35
CA LYS A 355 6.54 -5.80 -20.66
C LYS A 355 7.70 -4.84 -20.90
N THR A 356 7.50 -3.56 -20.58
CA THR A 356 8.47 -2.49 -20.85
C THR A 356 9.64 -2.52 -19.87
N HIS A 357 9.35 -2.78 -18.59
CA HIS A 357 10.32 -2.75 -17.49
C HIS A 357 10.39 -4.14 -16.83
N GLN A 358 11.42 -4.91 -17.18
CA GLN A 358 11.63 -6.27 -16.68
C GLN A 358 11.95 -6.32 -15.17
N ASN A 359 12.36 -5.18 -14.60
CA ASN A 359 12.69 -5.03 -13.20
C ASN A 359 11.49 -4.65 -12.31
N VAL A 360 10.28 -4.51 -12.88
CA VAL A 360 9.06 -4.17 -12.13
C VAL A 360 8.30 -5.43 -11.70
N PHE A 361 8.08 -5.52 -10.40
CA PHE A 361 7.24 -6.46 -9.67
C PHE A 361 5.90 -5.79 -9.30
N VAL A 362 4.93 -6.62 -8.98
CA VAL A 362 3.61 -6.19 -8.50
C VAL A 362 3.27 -7.02 -7.28
N SER A 363 2.72 -6.39 -6.25
CA SER A 363 2.12 -7.06 -5.12
C SER A 363 0.65 -6.67 -4.98
N PHE A 364 -0.10 -7.49 -4.25
CA PHE A 364 -1.46 -7.19 -3.84
C PHE A 364 -1.62 -7.47 -2.35
N SER A 365 -2.48 -6.67 -1.72
CA SER A 365 -2.80 -6.75 -0.30
C SER A 365 -4.26 -7.08 -0.05
N THR A 366 -4.53 -7.60 1.15
CA THR A 366 -5.94 -7.73 1.58
C THR A 366 -6.57 -6.39 1.92
N THR A 367 -5.81 -5.46 2.50
CA THR A 367 -6.31 -4.17 2.98
C THR A 367 -6.86 -3.31 1.84
N ILE A 368 -6.17 -3.28 0.71
CA ILE A 368 -6.50 -2.42 -0.42
C ILE A 368 -7.20 -3.18 -1.55
N ASN A 369 -6.69 -4.35 -1.94
CA ASN A 369 -7.08 -4.94 -3.22
C ASN A 369 -8.31 -5.85 -3.14
N THR A 370 -8.56 -6.54 -2.03
CA THR A 370 -9.70 -7.51 -1.94
C THR A 370 -11.08 -6.89 -2.13
N ARG A 371 -11.18 -5.57 -1.98
CA ARG A 371 -12.41 -4.79 -2.21
C ARG A 371 -12.61 -4.40 -3.67
N GLN A 372 -11.60 -4.58 -4.52
CA GLN A 372 -11.62 -4.18 -5.92
C GLN A 372 -12.29 -5.24 -6.78
N LYS A 373 -13.28 -4.82 -7.57
CA LYS A 373 -13.94 -5.69 -8.56
C LYS A 373 -12.97 -6.21 -9.63
N ALA A 374 -11.90 -5.47 -9.89
CA ALA A 374 -10.91 -5.78 -10.92
C ALA A 374 -9.77 -6.70 -10.44
N LEU A 375 -9.71 -7.07 -9.15
CA LEU A 375 -8.57 -7.78 -8.57
C LEU A 375 -8.19 -9.06 -9.34
N GLN A 376 -9.17 -9.91 -9.66
CA GLN A 376 -8.87 -11.14 -10.39
C GLN A 376 -8.37 -10.88 -11.82
N GLU A 377 -8.80 -9.79 -12.46
CA GLU A 377 -8.29 -9.41 -13.79
C GLU A 377 -6.86 -8.88 -13.70
N GLN A 378 -6.54 -8.11 -12.65
CA GLN A 378 -5.20 -7.61 -12.37
C GLN A 378 -4.23 -8.75 -12.06
N ILE A 379 -4.61 -9.71 -11.21
CA ILE A 379 -3.80 -10.90 -10.91
C ILE A 379 -3.50 -11.70 -12.18
N ARG A 380 -4.48 -11.92 -13.06
CA ARG A 380 -4.28 -12.64 -14.35
C ARG A 380 -3.39 -11.89 -15.35
N ALA A 381 -3.18 -10.60 -15.14
CA ALA A 381 -2.39 -9.74 -16.01
C ALA A 381 -0.91 -9.67 -15.60
N CYS A 382 -0.58 -10.11 -14.38
CA CYS A 382 0.78 -10.13 -13.86
C CYS A 382 1.60 -11.29 -14.45
N ASP A 383 2.87 -11.04 -14.73
CA ASP A 383 3.88 -12.10 -14.87
C ASP A 383 4.02 -12.83 -13.52
N PRO A 384 3.72 -14.14 -13.42
CA PRO A 384 3.71 -14.85 -12.14
C PRO A 384 5.10 -14.92 -11.51
N ARG A 385 6.18 -14.72 -12.27
CA ARG A 385 7.57 -14.65 -11.78
C ARG A 385 7.94 -13.28 -11.20
N ARG A 386 7.02 -12.33 -11.20
CA ARG A 386 7.19 -10.95 -10.72
C ARG A 386 5.98 -10.51 -9.89
N LEU A 387 5.37 -11.48 -9.22
CA LEU A 387 4.26 -11.30 -8.30
C LEU A 387 4.77 -11.50 -6.87
N LEU A 388 4.37 -10.62 -5.95
CA LEU A 388 4.63 -10.71 -4.52
C LEU A 388 3.31 -10.70 -3.74
N ALA A 389 3.36 -11.10 -2.47
CA ALA A 389 2.22 -11.09 -1.57
C ALA A 389 2.51 -10.22 -0.34
N GLU A 390 1.50 -9.49 0.12
CA GLU A 390 1.63 -8.59 1.26
C GLU A 390 0.31 -8.45 2.04
N SER A 391 0.39 -7.95 3.26
CA SER A 391 -0.79 -7.63 4.06
C SER A 391 -1.21 -6.17 3.95
N ASP A 392 -0.26 -5.25 3.79
CA ASP A 392 -0.44 -3.81 3.91
C ASP A 392 -1.24 -3.47 5.19
N PHE A 393 -0.75 -3.97 6.32
CA PHE A 393 -1.44 -3.89 7.60
C PHE A 393 -0.53 -3.38 8.72
N ASN A 394 -1.13 -2.75 9.72
CA ASN A 394 -0.41 -1.90 10.67
C ASN A 394 -0.10 -2.55 12.03
N SER A 395 -0.44 -3.82 12.24
CA SER A 395 -0.27 -4.48 13.54
C SER A 395 0.36 -5.85 13.38
N ALA A 396 1.60 -5.98 13.85
CA ALA A 396 2.27 -7.28 14.05
C ALA A 396 1.83 -7.99 15.34
N LEU A 397 1.27 -7.24 16.30
CA LEU A 397 0.90 -7.80 17.59
C LEU A 397 -0.27 -8.78 17.43
N PRO A 398 -0.19 -9.95 18.06
CA PRO A 398 -1.25 -10.94 17.99
C PRO A 398 -2.55 -10.44 18.60
N SER A 399 -3.68 -10.85 18.03
CA SER A 399 -4.99 -10.53 18.61
C SER A 399 -5.36 -11.61 19.62
N ARG A 400 -5.74 -11.21 20.83
CA ARG A 400 -6.37 -12.13 21.78
C ARG A 400 -7.69 -12.62 21.16
N PRO A 401 -8.00 -13.93 21.18
CA PRO A 401 -9.32 -14.38 20.79
C PRO A 401 -10.35 -13.69 21.69
N SER A 402 -11.36 -13.08 21.09
CA SER A 402 -12.54 -12.61 21.82
C SER A 402 -13.19 -13.82 22.47
N THR A 403 -13.05 -13.96 23.79
CA THR A 403 -13.77 -14.99 24.55
C THR A 403 -15.23 -14.60 24.67
N TYR A 404 -16.01 -14.63 23.58
CA TYR A 404 -17.48 -14.67 23.64
C TYR A 404 -18.04 -15.01 22.24
N SER A 405 -18.61 -16.22 22.12
CA SER A 405 -19.69 -16.49 21.18
C SER A 405 -20.73 -17.32 21.92
N SER A 406 -21.82 -16.68 22.30
CA SER A 406 -23.12 -17.32 22.38
C SER A 406 -24.12 -16.31 21.86
N ALA A 407 -24.94 -16.81 20.95
CA ALA A 407 -25.97 -16.08 20.22
C ALA A 407 -26.72 -15.06 21.08
N HIS A 408 -26.76 -13.81 20.64
CA HIS A 408 -27.96 -12.99 20.43
C HIS A 408 -27.51 -11.62 19.86
N GLY A 409 -28.40 -10.97 19.11
CA GLY A 409 -28.10 -9.83 18.26
C GLY A 409 -27.42 -8.65 18.98
N GLU A 410 -26.67 -7.89 18.17
CA GLU A 410 -26.24 -6.51 18.34
C GLU A 410 -26.58 -5.87 19.69
N HIS A 411 -25.61 -5.77 20.60
CA HIS A 411 -25.54 -4.71 21.61
C HIS A 411 -24.08 -4.55 22.09
N GLU A 412 -23.49 -3.38 21.80
CA GLU A 412 -22.24 -2.91 22.39
C GLU A 412 -22.47 -2.51 23.85
N GLU A 413 -21.79 -3.18 24.79
CA GLU A 413 -21.55 -2.72 26.17
C GLU A 413 -20.02 -2.53 26.32
N GLY A 414 -19.44 -1.52 26.98
CA GLY A 414 -19.97 -0.62 27.98
C GLY A 414 -19.02 -0.61 29.20
N CYS A 415 -17.75 -0.21 29.05
CA CYS A 415 -16.88 0.00 30.23
C CYS A 415 -17.04 1.42 30.77
N SER A 416 -17.93 1.54 31.75
CA SER A 416 -17.86 2.56 32.79
C SER A 416 -16.78 2.18 33.80
N HIS A 417 -16.08 3.16 34.37
CA HIS A 417 -15.85 3.22 35.82
C HIS A 417 -15.35 4.62 36.22
N GLY A 418 -16.12 5.23 37.12
CA GLY A 418 -15.75 6.43 37.86
C GLY A 418 -15.06 6.05 39.17
N PHE A 419 -14.28 6.99 39.67
CA PHE A 419 -13.56 6.95 40.93
C PHE A 419 -14.49 6.83 42.14
N GLY A 420 -14.04 6.06 43.13
CA GLY A 420 -14.47 6.11 44.52
C GLY A 420 -13.37 5.55 45.39
N GLU A 421 -12.76 6.41 46.21
CA GLU A 421 -11.84 6.04 47.29
C GLU A 421 -12.57 5.23 48.36
N ASP A 422 -12.03 4.09 48.78
CA ASP A 422 -11.94 3.73 50.21
C ASP A 422 -11.00 2.52 50.43
N GLY A 423 -10.33 2.51 51.57
CA GLY A 423 -9.20 1.63 51.89
C GLY A 423 -9.52 0.18 52.21
N GLY A 424 -8.50 -0.68 52.10
CA GLY A 424 -8.51 -2.06 52.57
C GLY A 424 -7.33 -2.87 52.05
N ASP A 425 -6.36 -3.13 52.93
CA ASP A 425 -5.27 -4.11 52.75
C ASP A 425 -5.84 -5.47 52.32
N HIS A 426 -5.36 -6.02 51.20
CA HIS A 426 -5.19 -7.47 51.02
C HIS A 426 -4.16 -7.77 49.92
N GLN A 427 -2.99 -8.24 50.36
CA GLN A 427 -2.09 -9.07 49.55
C GLN A 427 -2.88 -10.28 49.02
N GLN A 428 -2.97 -10.43 47.71
CA GLN A 428 -3.30 -11.73 47.10
C GLN A 428 -2.30 -12.07 46.01
N GLN A 429 -1.65 -13.20 46.28
CA GLN A 429 -0.59 -13.85 45.53
C GLN A 429 -1.05 -14.21 44.11
N GLN A 430 -0.11 -14.03 43.17
CA GLN A 430 -0.11 -14.70 41.88
C GLN A 430 -0.18 -16.21 42.12
N ASN A 431 -1.25 -16.84 41.63
CA ASN A 431 -1.27 -18.27 41.39
C ASN A 431 -1.23 -18.46 39.87
N ASP A 432 -0.04 -18.81 39.38
CA ASP A 432 0.14 -19.43 38.08
C ASP A 432 -0.64 -20.75 38.05
N VAL A 433 -1.58 -20.86 37.12
CA VAL A 433 -2.17 -22.15 36.75
C VAL A 433 -1.63 -22.51 35.37
N GLU A 434 -0.57 -23.32 35.38
CA GLU A 434 -0.13 -24.14 34.26
C GLU A 434 -1.26 -25.09 33.82
N GLY A 435 -1.41 -25.31 32.50
CA GLY A 435 -2.06 -26.52 31.98
C GLY A 435 -3.19 -26.39 30.95
N GLY A 436 -3.26 -25.30 30.16
CA GLY A 436 -4.16 -25.23 28.99
C GLY A 436 -3.39 -25.32 27.66
N PRO A 437 -3.93 -25.95 26.60
CA PRO A 437 -3.30 -25.90 25.27
C PRO A 437 -3.18 -24.42 24.84
N PRO A 438 -2.10 -24.02 24.15
CA PRO A 438 -1.88 -22.62 23.81
C PRO A 438 -3.09 -22.09 23.06
N THR A 439 -3.80 -21.14 23.67
CA THR A 439 -4.92 -20.42 23.07
C THR A 439 -4.51 -19.93 21.70
N LEU A 440 -5.29 -20.28 20.65
CA LEU A 440 -5.05 -19.95 19.24
C LEU A 440 -4.75 -18.46 19.06
N GLN A 441 -3.48 -18.11 19.13
CA GLN A 441 -2.98 -16.76 18.95
C GLN A 441 -3.16 -16.43 17.47
N THR A 442 -4.02 -15.46 17.18
CA THR A 442 -4.25 -15.05 15.78
C THR A 442 -3.17 -14.04 15.40
N TYR A 443 -2.44 -14.33 14.32
CA TYR A 443 -1.42 -13.47 13.73
C TYR A 443 -2.04 -12.68 12.58
N PRO A 444 -2.41 -11.39 12.76
CA PRO A 444 -3.19 -10.66 11.76
C PRO A 444 -2.45 -10.50 10.44
N LEU A 445 -1.14 -10.25 10.47
CA LEU A 445 -0.29 -10.18 9.28
C LEU A 445 -0.32 -11.52 8.54
N ALA A 446 0.05 -12.64 9.21
CA ALA A 446 0.06 -13.97 8.60
C ALA A 446 -1.28 -14.34 7.96
N ARG A 447 -2.40 -14.11 8.65
CA ARG A 447 -3.74 -14.37 8.13
C ARG A 447 -4.04 -13.55 6.87
N ARG A 448 -3.67 -12.26 6.87
CA ARG A 448 -3.89 -11.37 5.72
C ARG A 448 -3.02 -11.75 4.53
N THR A 449 -1.73 -11.95 4.73
CA THR A 449 -0.82 -12.41 3.68
C THR A 449 -1.29 -13.74 3.10
N TRP A 450 -1.74 -14.67 3.95
CA TRP A 450 -2.27 -15.95 3.48
C TRP A 450 -3.57 -15.82 2.68
N ALA A 451 -4.50 -14.99 3.13
CA ALA A 451 -5.75 -14.75 2.41
C ALA A 451 -5.52 -14.19 1.00
N ILE A 452 -4.54 -13.30 0.80
CA ILE A 452 -4.22 -12.84 -0.56
C ILE A 452 -3.55 -13.93 -1.40
N VAL A 453 -2.68 -14.76 -0.82
CA VAL A 453 -2.08 -15.92 -1.51
C VAL A 453 -3.15 -16.91 -1.95
N GLN A 454 -4.13 -17.21 -1.09
CA GLN A 454 -5.27 -18.05 -1.46
C GLN A 454 -6.09 -17.44 -2.61
N CYS A 455 -6.33 -16.12 -2.57
CA CYS A 455 -7.01 -15.41 -3.65
C CYS A 455 -6.23 -15.51 -4.98
N MET A 456 -4.91 -15.37 -4.94
CA MET A 456 -4.05 -15.54 -6.12
C MET A 456 -4.06 -16.99 -6.64
N ALA A 457 -4.02 -17.99 -5.76
CA ALA A 457 -4.05 -19.42 -6.12
C ALA A 457 -5.40 -19.87 -6.71
N ASP A 458 -6.50 -19.21 -6.34
CA ASP A 458 -7.81 -19.43 -6.94
C ASP A 458 -7.89 -18.85 -8.38
N VAL A 459 -6.97 -17.94 -8.73
CA VAL A 459 -6.90 -17.26 -10.03
C VAL A 459 -5.83 -17.84 -10.95
N LEU A 460 -4.67 -18.22 -10.39
CA LEU A 460 -3.48 -18.68 -11.11
C LEU A 460 -3.23 -20.17 -10.85
N ASP A 461 -3.16 -20.99 -11.91
CA ASP A 461 -2.67 -22.38 -11.81
C ASP A 461 -1.23 -22.46 -12.32
N VAL A 462 -0.28 -22.24 -11.41
CA VAL A 462 1.15 -22.20 -11.74
C VAL A 462 1.80 -23.59 -11.89
N ARG A 463 1.07 -24.66 -11.58
CA ARG A 463 1.55 -26.06 -11.73
C ARG A 463 1.77 -26.45 -13.18
N GLN A 464 1.08 -25.79 -14.12
CA GLN A 464 1.20 -26.03 -15.56
C GLN A 464 2.43 -25.35 -16.18
N GLY A 465 3.34 -24.80 -15.35
CA GLY A 465 4.52 -24.06 -15.75
C GLY A 465 4.26 -22.55 -15.91
N VAL A 466 5.33 -21.76 -15.91
CA VAL A 466 5.27 -20.31 -16.12
C VAL A 466 5.71 -19.96 -17.55
N GLY A 467 4.77 -19.64 -18.43
CA GLY A 467 4.99 -19.33 -19.85
C GLY A 467 3.99 -18.29 -20.39
N PRO A 468 3.96 -18.00 -21.70
CA PRO A 468 3.06 -17.01 -22.31
C PRO A 468 1.56 -17.26 -22.03
N GLY A 469 1.22 -18.49 -21.61
CA GLY A 469 -0.12 -18.89 -21.20
C GLY A 469 -0.39 -18.83 -19.69
N SER A 470 0.55 -18.52 -18.81
CA SER A 470 0.36 -18.64 -17.34
C SER A 470 0.13 -17.31 -16.61
N GLY A 471 0.37 -16.16 -17.25
CA GLY A 471 0.10 -14.83 -16.66
C GLY A 471 -0.10 -13.67 -17.63
N THR A 472 -0.28 -13.97 -18.92
CA THR A 472 -0.70 -12.99 -19.93
C THR A 472 -1.96 -13.48 -20.66
N GLN A 473 -2.95 -13.97 -19.91
CA GLN A 473 -4.21 -14.49 -20.48
C GLN A 473 -5.32 -13.42 -20.61
N TYR A 474 -4.98 -12.12 -20.65
CA TYR A 474 -5.97 -11.05 -20.77
C TYR A 474 -6.91 -11.22 -21.99
N GLY A 475 -6.41 -11.78 -23.10
CA GLY A 475 -7.23 -12.06 -24.30
C GLY A 475 -8.30 -13.16 -24.13
N LYS A 476 -8.18 -14.06 -23.14
CA LYS A 476 -9.18 -15.10 -22.87
C LYS A 476 -10.41 -14.56 -22.12
N LEU A 477 -10.29 -13.44 -21.39
CA LEU A 477 -11.37 -12.82 -20.62
C LEU A 477 -12.57 -12.37 -21.46
N GLY A 478 -12.36 -11.86 -22.67
CA GLY A 478 -13.47 -11.53 -23.58
C GLY A 478 -14.31 -12.76 -23.95
N LYS A 479 -13.67 -13.94 -24.03
CA LYS A 479 -14.32 -15.22 -24.34
C LYS A 479 -14.90 -15.86 -23.09
N ASP A 480 -14.20 -15.85 -21.96
CA ASP A 480 -14.66 -16.44 -20.69
C ASP A 480 -15.76 -15.61 -20.03
N ARG A 481 -15.74 -14.27 -20.13
CA ARG A 481 -16.86 -13.42 -19.70
C ARG A 481 -18.11 -13.66 -20.54
N LYS A 482 -17.94 -13.86 -21.86
CA LYS A 482 -19.04 -14.29 -22.74
C LYS A 482 -19.54 -15.68 -22.36
N ARG A 483 -18.63 -16.62 -22.07
CA ARG A 483 -18.96 -18.01 -21.71
C ARG A 483 -19.65 -18.12 -20.35
N ASN A 484 -19.17 -17.40 -19.34
CA ASN A 484 -19.77 -17.36 -18.00
C ASN A 484 -21.11 -16.61 -17.99
N LYS A 485 -21.24 -15.52 -18.76
CA LYS A 485 -22.53 -14.86 -18.97
C LYS A 485 -23.52 -15.76 -19.71
N ALA A 486 -23.06 -16.53 -20.71
CA ALA A 486 -23.87 -17.51 -21.42
C ALA A 486 -24.26 -18.70 -20.52
N ALA A 487 -23.34 -19.19 -19.68
CA ALA A 487 -23.61 -20.27 -18.73
C ALA A 487 -24.57 -19.84 -17.62
N ALA A 488 -24.42 -18.63 -17.08
CA ALA A 488 -25.35 -18.08 -16.10
C ALA A 488 -26.74 -17.82 -16.70
N ALA A 489 -26.80 -17.35 -17.96
CA ALA A 489 -28.06 -17.20 -18.69
C ALA A 489 -28.71 -18.57 -18.98
N ALA A 490 -27.93 -19.59 -19.33
CA ALA A 490 -28.41 -20.95 -19.54
C ALA A 490 -28.89 -21.61 -18.23
N ALA A 491 -28.20 -21.40 -17.12
CA ALA A 491 -28.61 -21.88 -15.80
C ALA A 491 -29.88 -21.18 -15.31
N ALA A 492 -29.99 -19.86 -15.53
CA ALA A 492 -31.22 -19.12 -15.23
C ALA A 492 -32.39 -19.55 -16.11
N ALA A 493 -32.13 -19.85 -17.39
CA ALA A 493 -33.14 -20.40 -18.30
C ALA A 493 -33.56 -21.82 -17.92
N ALA A 494 -32.62 -22.67 -17.48
CA ALA A 494 -32.91 -24.02 -16.99
C ALA A 494 -33.68 -24.01 -15.67
N ALA A 495 -33.34 -23.10 -14.74
CA ALA A 495 -34.09 -22.91 -13.50
C ALA A 495 -35.50 -22.36 -13.76
N ALA A 496 -35.68 -21.49 -14.75
CA ALA A 496 -36.99 -20.99 -15.17
C ALA A 496 -37.81 -22.04 -15.94
N ALA A 497 -37.16 -23.00 -16.61
CA ALA A 497 -37.82 -24.11 -17.31
C ALA A 497 -38.24 -25.26 -16.39
N LEU A 498 -37.73 -25.29 -15.14
CA LEU A 498 -38.06 -26.29 -14.12
C LEU A 498 -39.21 -25.87 -13.19
N ASP A 499 -39.86 -24.73 -13.44
CA ASP A 499 -41.02 -24.24 -12.66
C ASP A 499 -42.37 -24.61 -13.28
N THR A 500 -42.42 -25.61 -14.15
CA THR A 500 -43.66 -26.20 -14.66
C THR A 500 -43.51 -27.71 -14.85
N SER A 501 -43.58 -28.46 -13.75
CA SER A 501 -44.20 -29.80 -13.69
C SER A 501 -44.07 -30.35 -12.27
N GLU A 502 -45.15 -30.26 -11.51
CA GLU A 502 -45.37 -31.17 -10.39
C GLU A 502 -45.52 -32.58 -10.96
N GLN A 503 -44.58 -33.47 -10.67
CA GLN A 503 -44.86 -34.89 -10.62
C GLN A 503 -43.88 -35.59 -9.67
N GLU A 504 -44.45 -36.08 -8.56
CA GLU A 504 -43.80 -36.95 -7.60
C GLU A 504 -43.30 -38.23 -8.29
N GLY A 505 -42.00 -38.52 -8.11
CA GLY A 505 -41.35 -39.69 -8.69
C GLY A 505 -40.13 -40.09 -7.87
N ASN A 506 -40.35 -41.02 -6.95
CA ASN A 506 -39.37 -41.66 -6.08
C ASN A 506 -38.26 -42.37 -6.89
N LEU A 507 -37.01 -41.89 -6.81
CA LEU A 507 -35.83 -42.61 -7.32
C LEU A 507 -34.61 -42.39 -6.39
N HIS A 508 -34.30 -43.45 -5.65
CA HIS A 508 -33.02 -43.88 -5.08
C HIS A 508 -31.84 -42.88 -5.06
N GLU A 509 -31.43 -42.54 -3.83
CA GLU A 509 -30.06 -42.12 -3.51
C GLU A 509 -29.04 -43.15 -4.03
N ALA A 510 -28.27 -42.74 -5.04
CA ALA A 510 -26.94 -43.28 -5.31
C ALA A 510 -25.93 -42.28 -4.74
N GLY A 511 -25.33 -42.63 -3.60
CA GLY A 511 -24.27 -41.86 -2.98
C GLY A 511 -23.08 -41.71 -3.94
N CYS A 512 -22.56 -40.49 -4.03
CA CYS A 512 -21.30 -40.19 -4.70
C CYS A 512 -20.37 -39.48 -3.70
N PRO A 513 -19.46 -40.19 -3.00
CA PRO A 513 -18.47 -39.58 -2.13
C PRO A 513 -17.11 -39.59 -2.81
N ASP A 514 -16.77 -38.57 -3.62
CA ASP A 514 -15.35 -38.35 -4.02
C ASP A 514 -15.04 -36.97 -4.65
N GLY A 515 -16.05 -36.23 -5.14
CA GLY A 515 -15.83 -34.99 -5.90
C GLY A 515 -15.29 -33.80 -5.08
N THR A 516 -15.66 -33.70 -3.80
CA THR A 516 -15.25 -32.61 -2.89
C THR A 516 -13.81 -32.75 -2.42
N SER A 517 -13.37 -33.97 -2.09
CA SER A 517 -12.01 -34.26 -1.64
C SER A 517 -10.97 -33.99 -2.73
N ARG A 518 -11.25 -34.39 -3.97
CA ARG A 518 -10.37 -34.14 -5.12
C ARG A 518 -10.23 -32.65 -5.44
N SER A 519 -11.32 -31.89 -5.39
CA SER A 519 -11.33 -30.44 -5.61
C SER A 519 -10.54 -29.68 -4.54
N GLN A 520 -10.66 -30.11 -3.27
CA GLN A 520 -9.90 -29.53 -2.16
C GLN A 520 -8.39 -29.80 -2.31
N LYS A 521 -8.01 -31.05 -2.60
CA LYS A 521 -6.62 -31.43 -2.84
C LYS A 521 -6.00 -30.62 -3.99
N GLU A 522 -6.72 -30.46 -5.09
CA GLU A 522 -6.26 -29.64 -6.22
C GLU A 522 -6.04 -28.17 -5.83
N ARG A 523 -6.89 -27.62 -4.95
CA ARG A 523 -6.74 -26.26 -4.43
C ARG A 523 -5.50 -26.12 -3.53
N GLU A 524 -5.29 -27.08 -2.63
CA GLU A 524 -4.12 -27.12 -1.76
C GLU A 524 -2.82 -27.22 -2.58
N GLU A 525 -2.76 -28.09 -3.57
CA GLU A 525 -1.61 -28.21 -4.48
C GLU A 525 -1.31 -26.90 -5.23
N ARG A 526 -2.35 -26.16 -5.66
CA ARG A 526 -2.17 -24.83 -6.28
C ARG A 526 -1.59 -23.82 -5.30
N GLN A 527 -2.08 -23.80 -4.07
CA GLN A 527 -1.58 -22.91 -3.02
C GLN A 527 -0.11 -23.18 -2.72
N VAL A 528 0.27 -24.45 -2.53
CA VAL A 528 1.66 -24.86 -2.30
C VAL A 528 2.56 -24.44 -3.46
N ALA A 529 2.16 -24.73 -4.71
CA ALA A 529 2.94 -24.36 -5.88
C ALA A 529 3.12 -22.83 -6.01
N LEU A 530 2.08 -22.06 -5.71
CA LEU A 530 2.17 -20.60 -5.71
C LEU A 530 3.09 -20.09 -4.60
N VAL A 531 3.02 -20.64 -3.39
CA VAL A 531 3.90 -20.25 -2.27
C VAL A 531 5.38 -20.40 -2.66
N HIS A 532 5.76 -21.54 -3.24
CA HIS A 532 7.14 -21.74 -3.71
C HIS A 532 7.54 -20.73 -4.79
N LEU A 533 6.64 -20.41 -5.72
CA LEU A 533 6.89 -19.36 -6.71
C LEU A 533 7.08 -17.99 -6.07
N LEU A 534 6.23 -17.60 -5.12
CA LEU A 534 6.31 -16.33 -4.41
C LEU A 534 7.60 -16.22 -3.57
N ALA A 535 8.02 -17.29 -2.91
CA ALA A 535 9.29 -17.35 -2.17
C ALA A 535 10.50 -17.13 -3.11
N ASN A 536 10.48 -17.74 -4.29
CA ASN A 536 11.50 -17.53 -5.32
C ASN A 536 11.46 -16.09 -5.87
N ASN A 537 10.27 -15.53 -6.06
CA ASN A 537 10.11 -14.15 -6.52
C ASN A 537 10.66 -13.16 -5.48
N TRP A 538 10.39 -13.37 -4.20
CA TRP A 538 10.92 -12.55 -3.12
C TRP A 538 12.46 -12.58 -3.09
N SER A 539 13.05 -13.76 -3.21
CA SER A 539 14.50 -13.92 -3.29
C SER A 539 15.09 -13.16 -4.48
N ARG A 540 14.43 -13.20 -5.65
CA ARG A 540 14.82 -12.44 -6.84
C ARG A 540 14.57 -10.94 -6.74
N PHE A 541 13.59 -10.53 -5.94
CA PHE A 541 13.28 -9.14 -5.68
C PHE A 541 14.37 -8.47 -4.84
N LEU A 542 14.90 -9.18 -3.83
CA LEU A 542 16.02 -8.71 -3.00
C LEU A 542 17.40 -8.99 -3.62
N ALA A 543 17.48 -9.81 -4.68
CA ALA A 543 18.73 -10.08 -5.37
C ALA A 543 19.37 -8.76 -5.85
N ASN A 544 20.67 -8.62 -5.58
CA ASN A 544 21.52 -7.44 -5.84
C ASN A 544 21.59 -6.38 -4.72
N GLN A 545 20.96 -6.59 -3.56
CA GLN A 545 21.12 -5.69 -2.41
C GLN A 545 22.52 -5.78 -1.76
N THR A 546 23.31 -6.82 -2.01
CA THR A 546 24.69 -6.91 -1.50
C THR A 546 25.71 -6.50 -2.56
N PRO A 547 26.56 -5.48 -2.31
CA PRO A 547 27.72 -5.20 -3.15
C PRO A 547 28.65 -6.43 -3.14
N GLY A 548 28.90 -7.04 -4.31
CA GLY A 548 29.90 -8.10 -4.47
C GLY A 548 29.37 -9.52 -4.71
N ALA A 549 28.06 -9.76 -4.75
CA ALA A 549 27.53 -11.04 -5.24
C ALA A 549 27.76 -11.13 -6.75
N LYS A 550 28.80 -11.88 -7.17
CA LYS A 550 29.01 -12.24 -8.57
C LYS A 550 27.77 -13.00 -9.05
N ASP A 551 27.24 -12.55 -10.19
CA ASP A 551 26.18 -13.24 -10.92
C ASP A 551 26.80 -14.53 -11.47
N ASP A 552 26.69 -15.64 -10.73
CA ASP A 552 27.06 -16.97 -11.22
C ASP A 552 26.00 -17.43 -12.23
N GLY A 553 25.98 -16.75 -13.38
CA GLY A 553 25.17 -17.08 -14.53
C GLY A 553 25.66 -18.39 -15.16
N ASN A 554 25.12 -19.51 -14.68
CA ASN A 554 25.22 -20.78 -15.38
C ASN A 554 24.31 -20.72 -16.62
N GLY A 555 24.87 -20.27 -17.74
CA GLY A 555 24.25 -20.22 -19.06
C GLY A 555 25.29 -20.54 -20.12
N SER A 556 25.31 -21.79 -20.55
CA SER A 556 26.22 -22.39 -21.52
C SER A 556 26.34 -21.61 -22.85
N GLY A 557 27.59 -21.26 -23.21
CA GLY A 557 28.18 -21.56 -24.52
C GLY A 557 28.08 -20.53 -25.64
N HIS A 558 29.03 -19.60 -25.72
CA HIS A 558 29.82 -19.40 -26.94
C HIS A 558 31.10 -18.60 -26.66
N SER A 559 32.21 -19.14 -27.18
CA SER A 559 33.58 -18.63 -27.13
C SER A 559 33.82 -17.49 -28.13
N SER A 560 34.51 -16.44 -27.70
CA SER A 560 35.75 -15.94 -28.34
C SER A 560 36.22 -14.66 -27.62
N ASP A 561 37.32 -14.82 -26.89
CA ASP A 561 38.49 -13.93 -26.75
C ASP A 561 38.30 -12.44 -27.12
N ASP A 562 38.48 -11.55 -26.13
CA ASP A 562 39.51 -10.51 -26.24
C ASP A 562 39.92 -9.99 -24.85
N GLU A 563 41.16 -9.53 -24.79
CA GLU A 563 42.03 -9.48 -23.61
C GLU A 563 41.78 -8.32 -22.62
N THR A 564 42.26 -8.58 -21.40
CA THR A 564 42.67 -7.70 -20.30
C THR A 564 42.60 -6.18 -20.49
N ASP A 565 42.01 -5.49 -19.50
CA ASP A 565 42.64 -4.28 -18.98
C ASP A 565 42.36 -4.07 -17.48
N SER A 566 43.37 -3.48 -16.84
CA SER A 566 43.74 -3.49 -15.43
C SER A 566 42.79 -2.79 -14.45
N ASP A 567 42.91 -3.20 -13.19
CA ASP A 567 42.41 -2.52 -12.00
C ASP A 567 42.91 -1.06 -11.92
N ASP A 568 42.10 -0.11 -12.39
CA ASP A 568 42.38 1.32 -12.20
C ASP A 568 41.60 1.89 -11.01
N GLU A 569 42.40 2.31 -10.04
CA GLU A 569 42.07 2.97 -8.79
C GLU A 569 41.25 4.26 -9.03
N TRP A 570 40.18 4.41 -8.26
CA TRP A 570 39.22 5.50 -8.33
C TRP A 570 39.86 6.84 -7.89
N ASP A 571 40.30 7.68 -8.83
CA ASP A 571 40.75 9.06 -8.57
C ASP A 571 39.64 10.10 -8.88
N PRO A 572 39.02 10.70 -7.85
CA PRO A 572 37.97 11.71 -8.01
C PRO A 572 38.48 13.07 -8.53
N GLU A 573 39.77 13.40 -8.40
CA GLU A 573 40.32 14.70 -8.83
C GLU A 573 40.49 14.76 -10.36
N ALA A 574 40.90 13.67 -10.99
CA ALA A 574 40.97 13.54 -12.45
C ALA A 574 39.62 13.79 -13.13
N ARG A 575 38.52 13.38 -12.49
CA ARG A 575 37.15 13.57 -12.99
C ARG A 575 36.69 15.02 -12.89
N GLN A 576 37.09 15.73 -11.84
CA GLN A 576 36.74 17.14 -11.67
C GLN A 576 37.53 18.03 -12.65
N ALA A 577 38.76 17.66 -12.98
CA ALA A 577 39.55 18.28 -14.04
C ALA A 577 38.94 18.06 -15.44
N ALA A 578 38.44 16.87 -15.74
CA ALA A 578 37.79 16.56 -17.03
C ALA A 578 36.48 17.35 -17.25
N LEU A 579 35.71 17.59 -16.17
CA LEU A 579 34.51 18.43 -16.22
C LEU A 579 34.82 19.92 -16.43
N GLN A 580 35.95 20.40 -15.89
CA GLN A 580 36.40 21.78 -16.11
C GLN A 580 36.96 22.01 -17.52
N GLN A 581 37.56 21.00 -18.15
CA GLN A 581 38.05 21.10 -19.54
C GLN A 581 36.91 21.15 -20.58
N ARG A 582 35.77 20.49 -20.34
CA ARG A 582 34.59 20.56 -21.24
C ARG A 582 33.91 21.92 -21.29
N HIS A 583 34.15 22.80 -20.32
CA HIS A 583 33.62 24.17 -20.32
C HIS A 583 34.45 25.20 -21.09
N ARG A 584 35.58 24.79 -21.71
CA ARG A 584 36.50 25.69 -22.43
C ARG A 584 36.53 25.54 -23.95
N GLN A 585 35.67 24.73 -24.56
CA GLN A 585 35.56 24.73 -26.02
C GLN A 585 34.42 25.64 -26.48
N PRO A 586 34.70 26.68 -27.29
CA PRO A 586 33.66 27.49 -27.89
C PRO A 586 32.94 26.70 -28.99
N ILE A 587 31.64 26.99 -29.11
CA ILE A 587 30.56 26.28 -29.85
C ILE A 587 30.95 25.86 -31.26
#